data_AF-A5GVV6-F1
#
_entry.id   AF-A5GVV6-F1
#
_cell.length_a   1.000
_cell.length_b   1.000
_cell.length_c   1.000
_cell.angle_alpha   90.00
_cell.angle_beta   90.00
_cell.angle_gamma   90.00
#
_symmetry.space_group_name_H-M   'P 1'
#
loop_
_entity.id
_entity.type
_entity.pdbx_description
1 polymer ?
#
loop_
_entity_poly.entity_id
_entity_poly.type
_entity_poly.pdbx_seq_one_letter_code
_entity_poly.pdbx_strand_id
1 'polypeptide(L)'
;MLISDFDGVIVDGMEEYWWSARRAAAQLLPAGVPLPQAVPEAFRQLRPQVHHGWEMPLLAAVIAGHGQPLAAFHMDYAAALAASLQQLAWSELQLTEALDAVRQQAIASDRQAWLALHRPYPWMLKALQRFDAAGVPWGVLTTKSAGFTAELLSSHQLHPQVIYGREDGPKPEVLQRLLAQAPAHGPWRFLEDRRLTLEAVRALPALDAVHCLLVTWGYLRPGDDQDLPSGIKLLEPEALDQPLAQWPAAAIVQAN
;
A
#
# COMPACT_ATOMS: atom_id res chain seq x y z
N MET A 1 9.87 14.02 13.13
CA MET A 1 9.43 12.60 13.25
C MET A 1 9.07 12.08 11.86
N LEU A 2 9.27 10.77 11.61
CA LEU A 2 8.80 10.10 10.39
C LEU A 2 7.52 9.29 10.68
N ILE A 3 6.48 9.44 9.87
CA ILE A 3 5.33 8.54 9.82
C ILE A 3 5.28 7.96 8.42
N SER A 4 5.19 6.64 8.30
CA SER A 4 5.17 5.95 7.01
C SER A 4 3.88 5.17 6.86
N ASP A 5 3.27 5.18 5.69
CA ASP A 5 2.43 4.04 5.31
C ASP A 5 3.28 2.75 5.29
N PHE A 6 2.60 1.62 5.35
CA PHE A 6 3.23 0.31 5.41
C PHE A 6 3.25 -0.40 4.05
N ASP A 7 2.10 -0.50 3.38
CA ASP A 7 1.90 -1.34 2.20
C ASP A 7 2.03 -0.50 0.94
N GLY A 8 3.09 -0.73 0.17
CA GLY A 8 3.49 0.13 -0.94
C GLY A 8 4.64 1.07 -0.57
N VAL A 9 4.88 1.32 0.72
CA VAL A 9 6.00 2.16 1.18
C VAL A 9 7.10 1.36 1.87
N ILE A 10 6.80 0.63 2.94
CA ILE A 10 7.78 -0.21 3.64
C ILE A 10 7.87 -1.57 2.96
N VAL A 11 6.73 -2.10 2.54
CA VAL A 11 6.58 -3.48 2.08
C VAL A 11 5.90 -3.55 0.72
N ASP A 12 6.48 -4.33 -0.18
CA ASP A 12 5.85 -4.83 -1.40
C ASP A 12 5.06 -6.12 -1.09
N GLY A 13 3.74 -6.00 -1.15
CA GLY A 13 2.79 -7.10 -1.00
C GLY A 13 2.43 -7.79 -2.32
N MET A 14 3.02 -7.41 -3.46
CA MET A 14 2.62 -7.89 -4.78
C MET A 14 2.66 -9.43 -4.91
N GLU A 15 3.67 -10.08 -4.32
CA GLU A 15 3.76 -11.54 -4.32
C GLU A 15 2.62 -12.17 -3.53
N GLU A 16 2.26 -11.62 -2.36
CA GLU A 16 1.09 -12.08 -1.59
C GLU A 16 -0.21 -11.84 -2.36
N TYR A 17 -0.38 -10.65 -2.94
CA TYR A 17 -1.58 -10.29 -3.70
C TYR A 17 -1.83 -11.25 -4.83
N TRP A 18 -0.81 -11.54 -5.63
CA TRP A 18 -0.94 -12.52 -6.70
C TRP A 18 -1.14 -13.93 -6.17
N TRP A 19 -0.38 -14.33 -5.14
CA TRP A 19 -0.45 -15.67 -4.55
C TRP A 19 -1.86 -16.00 -4.03
N SER A 20 -2.49 -15.05 -3.36
CA SER A 20 -3.85 -15.16 -2.82
C SER A 20 -4.90 -15.04 -3.91
N ALA A 21 -4.78 -14.04 -4.78
CA ALA A 21 -5.72 -13.79 -5.88
C ALA A 21 -5.83 -14.98 -6.84
N ARG A 22 -4.70 -15.54 -7.28
CA ARG A 22 -4.70 -16.68 -8.22
C ARG A 22 -5.32 -17.92 -7.61
N ARG A 23 -5.15 -18.14 -6.30
CA ARG A 23 -5.76 -19.29 -5.60
C ARG A 23 -7.25 -19.11 -5.42
N ALA A 24 -7.70 -17.91 -5.07
CA ALA A 24 -9.11 -17.59 -4.98
C ALA A 24 -9.79 -17.73 -6.34
N ALA A 25 -9.19 -17.18 -7.40
CA ALA A 25 -9.69 -17.32 -8.77
C ALA A 25 -9.76 -18.79 -9.22
N ALA A 26 -8.73 -19.59 -8.90
CA ALA A 26 -8.69 -21.01 -9.25
C ALA A 26 -9.81 -21.85 -8.60
N GLN A 27 -10.37 -21.42 -7.46
CA GLN A 27 -11.53 -22.08 -6.84
C GLN A 27 -12.83 -21.83 -7.60
N LEU A 28 -12.91 -20.72 -8.33
CA LEU A 28 -14.12 -20.26 -9.03
C LEU A 28 -14.08 -20.55 -10.54
N LEU A 29 -12.88 -20.71 -11.11
CA LEU A 29 -12.66 -21.04 -12.51
C LEU A 29 -12.82 -22.55 -12.78
N PRO A 30 -13.06 -22.94 -14.04
CA PRO A 30 -12.99 -24.34 -14.43
C PRO A 30 -11.66 -25.00 -14.03
N ALA A 31 -11.72 -26.27 -13.66
CA ALA A 31 -10.52 -27.03 -13.30
C ALA A 31 -9.50 -27.06 -14.45
N GLY A 32 -8.23 -26.86 -14.12
CA GLY A 32 -7.12 -26.90 -15.09
C GLY A 32 -6.82 -25.60 -15.82
N VAL A 33 -7.54 -24.50 -15.52
CA VAL A 33 -7.17 -23.17 -16.04
C VAL A 33 -5.75 -22.79 -15.57
N PRO A 34 -4.82 -22.49 -16.48
CA PRO A 34 -3.45 -22.18 -16.12
C PRO A 34 -3.32 -20.79 -15.51
N LEU A 35 -2.82 -20.71 -14.28
CA LEU A 35 -2.47 -19.47 -13.61
C LEU A 35 -0.98 -19.50 -13.23
N PRO A 36 -0.16 -18.55 -13.72
CA PRO A 36 1.28 -18.57 -13.48
C PRO A 36 1.62 -18.44 -12.00
N GLN A 37 2.70 -19.08 -11.57
CA GLN A 37 3.18 -18.98 -10.19
C GLN A 37 3.79 -17.61 -9.89
N ALA A 38 4.60 -17.11 -10.82
CA ALA A 38 5.17 -15.76 -10.75
C ALA A 38 4.10 -14.70 -11.01
N VAL A 39 4.27 -13.52 -10.42
CA VAL A 39 3.39 -12.37 -10.64
C VAL A 39 3.45 -11.93 -12.11
N PRO A 40 2.33 -11.93 -12.85
CA PRO A 40 2.27 -11.41 -14.20
C PRO A 40 2.52 -9.90 -14.23
N GLU A 41 3.18 -9.43 -15.29
CA GLU A 41 3.39 -8.00 -15.51
C GLU A 41 2.06 -7.24 -15.61
N ALA A 42 1.06 -7.82 -16.27
CA ALA A 42 -0.29 -7.24 -16.34
C ALA A 42 -0.93 -7.04 -14.95
N PHE A 43 -0.67 -7.94 -14.00
CA PHE A 43 -1.15 -7.76 -12.63
C PHE A 43 -0.47 -6.59 -11.94
N ARG A 44 0.86 -6.45 -12.12
CA ARG A 44 1.63 -5.32 -11.57
C ARG A 44 1.12 -3.98 -12.10
N GLN A 45 0.84 -3.90 -13.41
CA GLN A 45 0.34 -2.69 -14.06
C GLN A 45 -1.06 -2.29 -13.63
N LEU A 46 -1.92 -3.26 -13.29
CA LEU A 46 -3.30 -3.00 -12.86
C LEU A 46 -3.43 -2.80 -11.34
N ARG A 47 -2.48 -3.29 -10.54
CA ARG A 47 -2.51 -3.17 -9.07
C ARG A 47 -2.71 -1.74 -8.56
N PRO A 48 -2.12 -0.68 -9.16
CA PRO A 48 -2.37 0.71 -8.78
C PRO A 48 -3.84 1.14 -8.86
N GLN A 49 -4.64 0.53 -9.74
CA GLN A 49 -6.06 0.85 -9.91
C GLN A 49 -6.96 0.12 -8.90
N VAL A 50 -6.42 -0.86 -8.16
CA VAL A 50 -7.21 -1.69 -7.23
C VAL A 50 -7.60 -0.91 -5.98
N HIS A 51 -8.91 -0.84 -5.72
CA HIS A 51 -9.46 -0.19 -4.53
C HIS A 51 -9.77 -1.18 -3.42
N HIS A 52 -10.34 -2.33 -3.78
CA HIS A 52 -10.78 -3.38 -2.86
C HIS A 52 -10.06 -4.70 -3.15
N GLY A 53 -9.77 -5.48 -2.09
CA GLY A 53 -9.04 -6.73 -2.22
C GLY A 53 -9.71 -7.77 -3.13
N TRP A 54 -11.05 -7.79 -3.16
CA TRP A 54 -11.84 -8.73 -3.98
C TRP A 54 -11.63 -8.57 -5.49
N GLU A 55 -11.15 -7.40 -5.93
CA GLU A 55 -10.87 -7.13 -7.34
C GLU A 55 -9.71 -8.00 -7.86
N MET A 56 -8.75 -8.33 -6.99
CA MET A 56 -7.52 -9.03 -7.40
C MET A 56 -7.78 -10.46 -7.91
N PRO A 57 -8.62 -11.31 -7.27
CA PRO A 57 -9.07 -12.57 -7.85
C PRO A 57 -9.73 -12.42 -9.25
N LEU A 58 -10.52 -11.36 -9.47
CA LEU A 58 -11.10 -11.10 -10.79
C LEU A 58 -10.01 -10.78 -11.81
N LEU A 59 -9.03 -9.94 -11.45
CA LEU A 59 -7.88 -9.66 -12.31
C LEU A 59 -7.07 -10.92 -12.65
N ALA A 60 -6.93 -11.86 -11.71
CA ALA A 60 -6.29 -13.14 -11.98
C ALA A 60 -7.05 -13.96 -13.03
N ALA A 61 -8.39 -13.98 -12.97
CA ALA A 61 -9.22 -14.61 -13.99
C ALA A 61 -9.06 -13.92 -15.36
N VAL A 62 -9.07 -12.58 -15.39
CA VAL A 62 -8.89 -11.80 -16.62
C VAL A 62 -7.53 -12.08 -17.27
N ILE A 63 -6.46 -12.17 -16.48
CA ILE A 63 -5.12 -12.52 -16.97
C ILE A 63 -5.08 -13.94 -17.54
N ALA A 64 -5.89 -14.86 -16.98
CA ALA A 64 -6.06 -16.21 -17.54
C ALA A 64 -6.98 -16.25 -18.79
N GLY A 65 -7.46 -15.10 -19.27
CA GLY A 65 -8.33 -15.00 -20.45
C GLY A 65 -9.83 -15.11 -20.14
N HIS A 66 -10.22 -15.00 -18.87
CA HIS A 66 -11.61 -15.09 -18.42
C HIS A 66 -12.13 -13.71 -17.99
N GLY A 67 -13.09 -13.15 -18.74
CA GLY A 67 -13.65 -11.82 -18.50
C GLY A 67 -13.38 -10.87 -19.68
N GLN A 68 -13.36 -9.57 -19.41
CA GLN A 68 -13.03 -8.56 -20.41
C GLN A 68 -11.53 -8.58 -20.76
N PRO A 69 -11.13 -8.21 -21.99
CA PRO A 69 -9.73 -8.16 -22.36
C PRO A 69 -8.95 -7.11 -21.55
N LEU A 70 -7.67 -7.36 -21.28
CA LEU A 70 -6.79 -6.44 -20.52
C LEU A 70 -6.80 -5.00 -21.08
N ALA A 71 -6.89 -4.84 -22.40
CA ALA A 71 -7.00 -3.54 -23.04
C ALA A 71 -8.19 -2.71 -22.52
N ALA A 72 -9.32 -3.34 -22.19
CA ALA A 72 -10.47 -2.65 -21.62
C ALA A 72 -10.16 -2.07 -20.23
N PHE A 73 -9.40 -2.79 -19.40
CA PHE A 73 -8.99 -2.31 -18.07
C PHE A 73 -8.05 -1.11 -18.13
N HIS A 74 -7.22 -1.01 -19.18
CA HIS A 74 -6.38 0.16 -19.40
C HIS A 74 -7.16 1.39 -19.88
N MET A 75 -8.27 1.19 -20.61
CA MET A 75 -9.12 2.29 -21.07
C MET A 75 -10.06 2.78 -19.96
N ASP A 76 -10.76 1.87 -19.31
CA ASP A 76 -11.71 2.16 -18.24
C ASP A 76 -11.76 0.97 -17.27
N TYR A 77 -10.96 1.08 -16.20
CA TYR A 77 -10.83 0.04 -15.19
C TYR A 77 -12.17 -0.32 -14.54
N ALA A 78 -12.97 0.69 -14.16
CA ALA A 78 -14.22 0.47 -13.45
C ALA A 78 -15.28 -0.20 -14.34
N ALA A 79 -15.42 0.26 -15.59
CA ALA A 79 -16.33 -0.36 -16.55
C ALA A 79 -15.92 -1.80 -16.89
N ALA A 80 -14.62 -2.05 -17.11
CA ALA A 80 -14.11 -3.39 -17.42
C ALA A 80 -14.25 -4.36 -16.24
N LEU A 81 -14.06 -3.90 -15.01
CA LEU A 81 -14.28 -4.65 -13.78
C LEU A 81 -15.75 -5.08 -13.67
N ALA A 82 -16.69 -4.14 -13.81
CA ALA A 82 -18.12 -4.40 -13.74
C ALA A 82 -18.60 -5.36 -14.84
N ALA A 83 -18.14 -5.16 -16.09
CA ALA A 83 -18.47 -6.04 -17.21
C ALA A 83 -17.88 -7.45 -17.04
N SER A 84 -16.69 -7.58 -16.44
CA SER A 84 -16.08 -8.88 -16.15
C SER A 84 -16.85 -9.66 -15.08
N LEU A 85 -17.32 -9.00 -14.01
CA LEU A 85 -18.19 -9.61 -13.00
C LEU A 85 -19.48 -10.17 -13.64
N GLN A 86 -20.13 -9.36 -14.49
CA GLN A 86 -21.35 -9.76 -15.18
C GLN A 86 -21.10 -10.96 -16.12
N GLN A 87 -20.03 -10.91 -16.92
CA GLN A 87 -19.68 -11.97 -17.87
C GLN A 87 -19.38 -13.31 -17.17
N LEU A 88 -18.73 -13.27 -16.01
CA LEU A 88 -18.39 -14.46 -15.24
C LEU A 88 -19.50 -14.89 -14.28
N ALA A 89 -20.57 -14.09 -14.15
CA ALA A 89 -21.61 -14.25 -13.14
C ALA A 89 -21.04 -14.37 -11.72
N TRP A 90 -19.98 -13.60 -11.42
CA TRP A 90 -19.35 -13.54 -10.10
C TRP A 90 -19.89 -12.34 -9.31
N SER A 91 -19.75 -12.39 -7.99
CA SER A 91 -20.09 -11.29 -7.10
C SER A 91 -18.91 -10.86 -6.24
N GLU A 92 -18.93 -9.61 -5.78
CA GLU A 92 -17.91 -9.07 -4.86
C GLU A 92 -17.82 -9.88 -3.57
N LEU A 93 -18.97 -10.32 -3.04
CA LEU A 93 -19.05 -11.12 -1.82
C LEU A 93 -18.34 -12.47 -2.01
N GLN A 94 -18.65 -13.19 -3.09
CA GLN A 94 -18.02 -14.47 -3.41
C GLN A 94 -16.50 -14.34 -3.56
N LEU A 95 -16.03 -13.28 -4.22
CA LEU A 95 -14.59 -13.03 -4.39
C LEU A 95 -13.91 -12.66 -3.07
N THR A 96 -14.60 -11.90 -2.21
CA THR A 96 -14.13 -11.55 -0.87
C THR A 96 -13.98 -12.81 -0.02
N GLU A 97 -15.01 -13.65 0.04
CA GLU A 97 -15.01 -14.89 0.83
C GLU A 97 -13.94 -15.87 0.36
N ALA A 98 -13.80 -16.06 -0.96
CA ALA A 98 -12.76 -16.93 -1.52
C ALA A 98 -11.34 -16.42 -1.19
N LEU A 99 -11.11 -15.10 -1.30
CA LEU A 99 -9.83 -14.49 -0.98
C LEU A 99 -9.50 -14.61 0.51
N ASP A 100 -10.48 -14.36 1.38
CA ASP A 100 -10.32 -14.45 2.83
C ASP A 100 -10.06 -15.90 3.27
N ALA A 101 -10.79 -16.87 2.72
CA ALA A 101 -10.58 -18.29 2.99
C ALA A 101 -9.17 -18.75 2.62
N VAL A 102 -8.66 -18.33 1.45
CA VAL A 102 -7.28 -18.62 1.01
C VAL A 102 -6.25 -18.08 2.00
N ARG A 103 -6.42 -16.83 2.43
CA ARG A 103 -5.50 -16.18 3.38
C ARG A 103 -5.56 -16.83 4.76
N GLN A 104 -6.75 -17.11 5.26
CA GLN A 104 -6.94 -17.81 6.55
C GLN A 104 -6.28 -19.19 6.53
N GLN A 105 -6.47 -19.95 5.45
CA GLN A 105 -5.83 -21.26 5.30
C GLN A 105 -4.30 -21.13 5.25
N ALA A 106 -3.77 -20.18 4.48
CA ALA A 106 -2.33 -19.93 4.38
C ALA A 106 -1.71 -19.64 5.76
N ILE A 107 -2.34 -18.73 6.50
CA ILE A 107 -1.95 -18.33 7.85
C ILE A 107 -1.99 -19.53 8.81
N ALA A 108 -3.04 -20.35 8.74
CA ALA A 108 -3.20 -21.53 9.60
C ALA A 108 -2.20 -22.64 9.27
N SER A 109 -1.84 -22.81 7.99
CA SER A 109 -0.93 -23.87 7.56
C SER A 109 0.55 -23.54 7.76
N ASP A 110 0.96 -22.33 7.38
CA ASP A 110 2.35 -21.87 7.46
C ASP A 110 2.41 -20.34 7.45
N ARG A 111 2.24 -19.77 8.65
CA ARG A 111 2.25 -18.32 8.84
C ARG A 111 3.57 -17.68 8.38
N GLN A 112 4.71 -18.34 8.60
CA GLN A 112 6.02 -17.80 8.23
C GLN A 112 6.19 -17.75 6.71
N ALA A 113 5.82 -18.81 6.00
CA ALA A 113 5.84 -18.80 4.54
C ALA A 113 4.89 -17.74 3.96
N TRP A 114 3.72 -17.52 4.57
CA TRP A 114 2.80 -16.46 4.14
C TRP A 114 3.36 -15.06 4.43
N LEU A 115 3.97 -14.82 5.60
CA LEU A 115 4.64 -13.56 5.91
C LEU A 115 5.78 -13.27 4.91
N ALA A 116 6.55 -14.28 4.52
CA ALA A 116 7.66 -14.14 3.56
C ALA A 116 7.22 -13.73 2.13
N LEU A 117 5.91 -13.77 1.82
CA LEU A 117 5.37 -13.21 0.58
C LEU A 117 5.31 -11.68 0.61
N HIS A 118 5.46 -11.07 1.78
CA HIS A 118 5.49 -9.62 1.95
C HIS A 118 6.95 -9.17 2.05
N ARG A 119 7.45 -8.50 1.01
CA ARG A 119 8.87 -8.21 0.88
C ARG A 119 9.14 -6.74 1.20
N PRO A 120 9.93 -6.41 2.22
CA PRO A 120 10.35 -5.02 2.42
C PRO A 120 11.09 -4.49 1.20
N TYR A 121 10.84 -3.23 0.84
CA TYR A 121 11.65 -2.56 -0.15
C TYR A 121 13.09 -2.42 0.38
N PRO A 122 14.13 -2.90 -0.34
CA PRO A 122 15.49 -2.96 0.21
C PRO A 122 16.03 -1.61 0.69
N TRP A 123 15.74 -0.53 -0.05
CA TRP A 123 16.13 0.83 0.31
C TRP A 123 15.42 1.32 1.58
N MET A 124 14.13 1.01 1.72
CA MET A 124 13.35 1.42 2.89
C MET A 124 13.76 0.64 4.14
N LEU A 125 13.98 -0.67 4.00
CA LEU A 125 14.51 -1.52 5.06
C LEU A 125 15.84 -0.98 5.60
N LYS A 126 16.79 -0.70 4.69
CA LYS A 126 18.10 -0.12 5.04
C LYS A 126 17.95 1.23 5.75
N ALA A 127 17.05 2.10 5.28
CA ALA A 127 16.83 3.42 5.87
C ALA A 127 16.25 3.33 7.28
N LEU A 128 15.25 2.46 7.50
CA LEU A 128 14.62 2.25 8.81
C LEU A 128 15.58 1.62 9.82
N GLN A 129 16.40 0.64 9.42
CA GLN A 129 17.43 0.06 10.28
C GLN A 129 18.46 1.12 10.73
N ARG A 130 18.83 2.04 9.85
CA ARG A 130 19.70 3.17 10.20
C ARG A 130 19.00 4.13 11.19
N PHE A 131 17.70 4.35 11.04
CA PHE A 131 16.93 5.16 11.99
C PHE A 131 16.84 4.52 13.37
N ASP A 132 16.60 3.21 13.44
CA ASP A 132 16.63 2.45 14.69
C ASP A 132 18.01 2.57 15.36
N ALA A 133 19.09 2.35 14.60
CA ALA A 133 20.47 2.46 15.12
C ALA A 133 20.84 3.88 15.60
N ALA A 134 20.27 4.91 14.97
CA ALA A 134 20.52 6.32 15.31
C ALA A 134 19.52 6.89 16.33
N GLY A 135 18.53 6.11 16.80
CA GLY A 135 17.47 6.57 17.68
C GLY A 135 16.55 7.62 17.05
N VAL A 136 16.43 7.65 15.71
CA VAL A 136 15.55 8.58 15.00
C VAL A 136 14.11 8.09 15.13
N PRO A 137 13.18 8.89 15.68
CA PRO A 137 11.80 8.46 15.89
C PRO A 137 11.06 8.28 14.57
N TRP A 138 10.54 7.08 14.35
CA TRP A 138 9.64 6.75 13.26
C TRP A 138 8.45 5.91 13.73
N GLY A 139 7.35 5.99 12.98
CA GLY A 139 6.12 5.23 13.23
C GLY A 139 5.42 4.85 11.94
N VAL A 140 4.37 4.04 12.08
CA VAL A 140 3.57 3.54 10.96
C VAL A 140 2.12 4.01 11.08
N LEU A 141 1.53 4.38 9.95
CA LEU A 141 0.11 4.72 9.83
C LEU A 141 -0.46 4.03 8.58
N THR A 142 -1.27 2.99 8.75
CA THR A 142 -1.67 2.10 7.66
C THR A 142 -3.13 1.70 7.69
N THR A 143 -3.64 1.21 6.56
CA THR A 143 -4.97 0.60 6.42
C THR A 143 -4.97 -0.92 6.68
N LYS A 144 -3.81 -1.50 6.99
CA LYS A 144 -3.69 -2.86 7.54
C LYS A 144 -3.96 -2.83 9.05
N SER A 145 -4.21 -3.98 9.67
CA SER A 145 -4.33 -4.01 11.14
C SER A 145 -2.98 -3.73 11.80
N ALA A 146 -2.99 -3.08 12.97
CA ALA A 146 -1.77 -2.79 13.70
C ALA A 146 -1.03 -4.07 14.10
N GLY A 147 -1.78 -5.09 14.54
CA GLY A 147 -1.21 -6.39 14.92
C GLY A 147 -0.48 -7.13 13.79
N PHE A 148 -1.06 -7.17 12.58
CA PHE A 148 -0.39 -7.78 11.42
C PHE A 148 0.87 -6.99 11.02
N THR A 149 0.75 -5.66 11.00
CA THR A 149 1.86 -4.75 10.69
C THR A 149 3.02 -4.96 11.66
N ALA A 150 2.73 -5.00 12.97
CA ALA A 150 3.73 -5.20 14.02
C ALA A 150 4.49 -6.53 13.88
N GLU A 151 3.77 -7.59 13.57
CA GLU A 151 4.38 -8.90 13.37
C GLU A 151 5.32 -8.93 12.17
N LEU A 152 4.89 -8.39 11.01
CA LEU A 152 5.74 -8.39 9.83
C LEU A 152 6.98 -7.52 10.04
N LEU A 153 6.84 -6.33 10.64
CA LEU A 153 7.99 -5.48 10.97
C LEU A 153 8.97 -6.18 11.92
N SER A 154 8.45 -6.90 12.93
CA SER A 154 9.27 -7.66 13.87
C SER A 154 10.05 -8.78 13.20
N SER A 155 9.46 -9.45 12.19
CA SER A 155 10.15 -10.48 11.40
C SER A 155 11.37 -9.95 10.64
N HIS A 156 11.41 -8.62 10.41
CA HIS A 156 12.52 -7.90 9.78
C HIS A 156 13.36 -7.07 10.77
N GLN A 157 13.17 -7.25 12.08
CA GLN A 157 13.89 -6.54 13.14
C GLN A 157 13.73 -5.00 13.04
N LEU A 158 12.52 -4.56 12.65
CA LEU A 158 12.16 -3.15 12.60
C LEU A 158 11.29 -2.77 13.80
N HIS A 159 11.61 -1.67 14.46
CA HIS A 159 10.99 -1.29 15.73
C HIS A 159 10.42 0.15 15.70
N PRO A 160 9.25 0.36 15.05
CA PRO A 160 8.59 1.66 15.10
C PRO A 160 8.20 2.02 16.53
N GLN A 161 8.22 3.31 16.87
CA GLN A 161 7.76 3.78 18.17
C GLN A 161 6.24 3.61 18.36
N VAL A 162 5.50 3.74 17.25
CA VAL A 162 4.04 3.67 17.21
C VAL A 162 3.59 3.03 15.91
N ILE A 163 2.49 2.26 15.98
CA ILE A 163 1.81 1.69 14.84
C ILE A 163 0.33 2.03 14.98
N TYR A 164 -0.19 2.78 14.02
CA TYR A 164 -1.62 3.05 13.88
C TYR A 164 -2.14 2.24 12.70
N GLY A 165 -3.06 1.33 12.99
CA GLY A 165 -3.69 0.46 12.01
C GLY A 165 -5.05 0.98 11.54
N ARG A 166 -5.72 0.16 10.75
CA ARG A 166 -7.08 0.40 10.26
C ARG A 166 -8.06 0.73 11.40
N GLU A 167 -7.88 0.07 12.54
CA GLU A 167 -8.69 0.21 13.74
C GLU A 167 -8.62 1.62 14.36
N ASP A 168 -7.59 2.41 14.04
CA ASP A 168 -7.39 3.75 14.58
C ASP A 168 -8.14 4.85 13.81
N GLY A 169 -8.70 4.52 12.64
CA GLY A 169 -9.50 5.42 11.81
C GLY A 169 -8.76 6.00 10.59
N PRO A 170 -9.37 6.97 9.89
CA PRO A 170 -8.80 7.57 8.68
C PRO A 170 -7.46 8.28 8.93
N LYS A 171 -6.50 8.11 8.00
CA LYS A 171 -5.14 8.65 8.13
C LYS A 171 -5.08 10.15 8.47
N PRO A 172 -5.87 11.05 7.84
CA PRO A 172 -5.83 12.47 8.19
C PRO A 172 -6.25 12.75 9.65
N GLU A 173 -7.24 12.03 10.17
CA GLU A 173 -7.70 12.18 11.56
C GLU A 173 -6.65 11.68 12.56
N VAL A 174 -5.98 10.56 12.25
CA VAL A 174 -4.87 10.06 13.07
C VAL A 174 -3.73 11.08 13.11
N LEU A 175 -3.33 11.64 11.96
CA LEU A 175 -2.28 12.67 11.90
C LEU A 175 -2.64 13.93 12.69
N GLN A 176 -3.90 14.36 12.67
CA GLN A 176 -4.34 15.52 13.47
C GLN A 176 -4.20 15.26 14.96
N ARG A 177 -4.63 14.09 15.44
CA ARG A 177 -4.46 13.68 16.85
C ARG A 177 -3.00 13.64 17.25
N LEU A 178 -2.14 13.10 16.38
CA LEU A 178 -0.70 13.00 16.59
C LEU A 178 -0.01 14.36 16.71
N LEU A 179 -0.31 15.29 15.79
CA LEU A 179 0.25 16.64 15.84
C LEU A 179 -0.18 17.39 17.10
N ALA A 180 -1.44 17.24 17.51
CA ALA A 180 -1.96 17.90 18.70
C ALA A 180 -1.28 17.42 19.99
N GLN A 181 -0.89 16.14 20.06
CA GLN A 181 -0.25 15.54 21.23
C GLN A 181 1.24 15.85 21.32
N ALA A 182 1.92 16.05 20.19
CA ALA A 182 3.37 16.13 20.15
C ALA A 182 3.90 17.17 19.14
N PRO A 183 3.55 18.47 19.29
CA PRO A 183 3.95 19.52 18.34
C PRO A 183 5.47 19.79 18.32
N ALA A 184 6.22 19.36 19.35
CA ALA A 184 7.64 19.69 19.54
C ALA A 184 8.64 18.77 18.80
N HIS A 185 8.20 17.73 18.06
CA HIS A 185 9.10 16.70 17.47
C HIS A 185 9.73 17.07 16.11
N GLY A 186 9.92 18.37 15.85
CA GLY A 186 10.44 18.88 14.58
C GLY A 186 9.50 18.61 13.40
N PRO A 187 9.94 18.83 12.15
CA PRO A 187 9.08 18.63 10.98
C PRO A 187 8.58 17.19 10.90
N TRP A 188 7.26 17.03 10.83
CA TRP A 188 6.58 15.75 10.61
C TRP A 188 6.65 15.42 9.13
N ARG A 189 7.15 14.23 8.79
CA ARG A 189 7.15 13.72 7.42
C ARG A 189 6.19 12.56 7.34
N PHE A 190 5.25 12.61 6.39
CA PHE A 190 4.32 11.54 6.13
C PHE A 190 4.59 10.95 4.74
N LEU A 191 4.97 9.67 4.70
CA LEU A 191 5.25 8.93 3.47
C LEU A 191 4.06 8.09 3.07
N GLU A 192 3.73 8.11 1.79
CA GLU A 192 2.57 7.43 1.22
C GLU A 192 2.84 7.11 -0.26
N ASP A 193 2.28 6.02 -0.79
CA ASP A 193 2.37 5.67 -2.22
C ASP A 193 1.11 6.07 -3.01
N ARG A 194 0.06 6.52 -2.31
CA ARG A 194 -1.20 7.04 -2.87
C ARG A 194 -1.28 8.56 -2.83
N ARG A 195 -1.20 9.19 -4.01
CA ARG A 195 -1.38 10.64 -4.19
C ARG A 195 -2.66 11.18 -3.53
N LEU A 196 -3.80 10.52 -3.75
CA LEU A 196 -5.10 10.97 -3.21
C LEU A 196 -5.12 11.03 -1.68
N THR A 197 -4.38 10.15 -1.01
CA THR A 197 -4.27 10.17 0.45
C THR A 197 -3.48 11.40 0.93
N LEU A 198 -2.41 11.76 0.23
CA LEU A 198 -1.66 12.98 0.53
C LEU A 198 -2.47 14.24 0.21
N GLU A 199 -3.25 14.26 -0.86
CA GLU A 199 -4.16 15.36 -1.17
C GLU A 199 -5.21 15.56 -0.08
N ALA A 200 -5.80 14.46 0.43
CA ALA A 200 -6.73 14.53 1.56
C ALA A 200 -6.07 15.07 2.85
N VAL A 201 -4.80 14.74 3.10
CA VAL A 201 -4.02 15.32 4.20
C VAL A 201 -3.80 16.82 3.97
N ARG A 202 -3.43 17.21 2.75
CA ARG A 202 -3.18 18.61 2.39
C ARG A 202 -4.43 19.49 2.36
N ALA A 203 -5.61 18.91 2.20
CA ALA A 203 -6.88 19.60 2.27
C ALA A 203 -7.24 20.08 3.70
N LEU A 204 -6.53 19.62 4.74
CA LEU A 204 -6.79 19.97 6.13
C LEU A 204 -5.76 21.00 6.65
N PRO A 205 -6.16 22.24 6.96
CA PRO A 205 -5.24 23.27 7.47
C PRO A 205 -4.52 22.85 8.77
N ALA A 206 -5.19 22.05 9.61
CA ALA A 206 -4.57 21.52 10.83
C ALA A 206 -3.35 20.62 10.59
N LEU A 207 -3.14 20.17 9.34
CA LEU A 207 -2.00 19.33 8.92
C LEU A 207 -0.96 20.12 8.11
N ASP A 208 -1.00 21.46 8.13
CA ASP A 208 -0.08 22.30 7.36
C ASP A 208 1.40 22.04 7.70
N ALA A 209 1.69 21.66 8.95
CA ALA A 209 3.04 21.32 9.42
C ALA A 209 3.54 19.92 8.97
N VAL A 210 2.72 19.12 8.29
CA VAL A 210 3.11 17.79 7.78
C VAL A 210 3.69 17.94 6.37
N HIS A 211 4.96 17.58 6.23
CA HIS A 211 5.58 17.40 4.92
C HIS A 211 5.10 16.09 4.31
N CYS A 212 4.24 16.19 3.31
CA CYS A 212 3.71 15.05 2.56
C CYS A 212 4.71 14.62 1.48
N LEU A 213 5.15 13.37 1.56
CA LEU A 213 6.10 12.77 0.63
C LEU A 213 5.44 11.61 -0.11
N LEU A 214 5.24 11.77 -1.42
CA LEU A 214 4.81 10.70 -2.31
C LEU A 214 6.05 9.90 -2.70
N VAL A 215 6.09 8.62 -2.34
CA VAL A 215 7.19 7.76 -2.77
C VAL A 215 7.08 7.49 -4.26
N THR A 216 8.20 7.28 -4.95
CA THR A 216 8.20 6.91 -6.39
C THR A 216 8.23 5.40 -6.61
N TRP A 217 8.36 4.64 -5.52
CA TRP A 217 8.11 3.22 -5.47
C TRP A 217 6.71 2.93 -4.90
N GLY A 218 6.29 1.67 -4.87
CA GLY A 218 4.94 1.31 -4.43
C GLY A 218 3.99 1.12 -5.60
N TYR A 219 2.72 1.49 -5.40
CA TYR A 219 1.66 1.22 -6.38
C TYR A 219 1.09 2.51 -7.00
N LEU A 220 1.96 3.38 -7.50
CA LEU A 220 1.55 4.64 -8.15
C LEU A 220 0.79 4.34 -9.44
N ARG A 221 -0.28 5.10 -9.69
CA ARG A 221 -0.95 5.05 -10.99
C ARG A 221 -0.14 5.86 -12.01
N PRO A 222 -0.24 5.52 -13.32
CA PRO A 222 0.37 6.34 -14.36
C PRO A 222 -0.03 7.81 -14.23
N GLY A 223 0.97 8.69 -14.07
CA GLY A 223 0.79 10.14 -13.92
C GLY A 223 0.55 10.64 -12.49
N ASP A 224 0.45 9.76 -11.48
CA ASP A 224 0.31 10.22 -10.08
C ASP A 224 1.54 11.04 -9.61
N ASP A 225 2.69 10.85 -10.24
CA ASP A 225 3.96 11.54 -9.99
C ASP A 225 4.09 12.90 -10.71
N GLN A 226 3.18 13.23 -11.63
CA GLN A 226 3.21 14.46 -12.42
C GLN A 226 2.29 15.53 -11.84
N ASP A 227 2.59 16.81 -12.06
CA ASP A 227 1.73 17.94 -11.65
C ASP A 227 1.26 17.86 -10.19
N LEU A 228 2.18 17.52 -9.28
CA LEU A 228 1.87 17.40 -7.85
C LEU A 228 1.39 18.73 -7.27
N PRO A 229 0.38 18.72 -6.38
CA PRO A 229 -0.08 19.92 -5.68
C PRO A 229 1.04 20.54 -4.84
N SER A 230 0.92 21.84 -4.59
CA SER A 230 1.77 22.51 -3.61
C SER A 230 1.64 21.81 -2.25
N GLY A 231 2.77 21.54 -1.60
CA GLY A 231 2.79 20.84 -0.32
C GLY A 231 2.98 19.32 -0.41
N ILE A 232 3.09 18.73 -1.62
CA ILE A 232 3.50 17.34 -1.82
C ILE A 232 4.83 17.32 -2.58
N LYS A 233 5.76 16.45 -2.17
CA LYS A 233 7.04 16.24 -2.88
C LYS A 233 7.24 14.76 -3.17
N LEU A 234 7.86 14.46 -4.32
CA LEU A 234 8.34 13.12 -4.59
C LEU A 234 9.50 12.77 -3.67
N LEU A 235 9.55 11.50 -3.27
CA LEU A 235 10.66 10.90 -2.57
C LEU A 235 11.16 9.71 -3.41
N GLU A 236 12.37 9.87 -3.93
CA GLU A 236 13.08 8.83 -4.68
C GLU A 236 13.87 7.91 -3.73
N PRO A 237 14.09 6.64 -4.08
CA PRO A 237 14.89 5.71 -3.26
C PRO A 237 16.26 6.25 -2.86
N GLU A 238 16.93 7.01 -3.74
CA GLU A 238 18.27 7.56 -3.52
C GLU A 238 18.29 8.58 -2.37
N ALA A 239 17.19 9.31 -2.16
CA ALA A 239 17.08 10.28 -1.06
C ALA A 239 17.13 9.57 0.31
N LEU A 240 16.71 8.30 0.38
CA LEU A 240 16.73 7.52 1.61
C LEU A 240 18.15 7.22 2.11
N ASP A 241 19.19 7.36 1.29
CA ASP A 241 20.57 7.22 1.76
C ASP A 241 21.03 8.44 2.59
N GLN A 242 20.32 9.58 2.50
CA GLN A 242 20.62 10.79 3.26
C GLN A 242 19.95 10.79 4.64
N PRO A 243 20.47 11.57 5.61
CA PRO A 243 19.79 11.83 6.87
C PRO A 243 18.38 12.40 6.66
N LEU A 244 17.43 12.05 7.53
CA LEU A 244 16.01 12.48 7.42
C LEU A 244 15.86 14.00 7.26
N ALA A 245 16.74 14.79 7.88
CA ALA A 245 16.73 16.25 7.79
C ALA A 245 17.01 16.79 6.36
N GLN A 246 17.66 16.00 5.50
CA GLN A 246 18.03 16.36 4.14
C GLN A 246 17.05 15.83 3.09
N TRP A 247 16.05 15.05 3.51
CA TRP A 247 15.00 14.61 2.60
C TRP A 247 14.21 15.81 2.07
N PRO A 248 13.59 15.70 0.88
CA PRO A 248 12.72 16.73 0.34
C PRO A 248 11.74 17.25 1.41
N ALA A 249 11.58 18.56 1.45
CA ALA A 249 10.59 19.21 2.30
C ALA A 249 9.55 19.86 1.40
N ALA A 250 8.28 19.50 1.63
CA ALA A 250 7.16 20.25 1.09
C ALA A 250 7.10 21.65 1.71
N ALA A 251 6.66 22.64 0.94
CA ALA A 251 6.39 23.97 1.49
C ALA A 251 5.29 23.87 2.55
N ILE A 252 5.55 24.40 3.74
CA ILE A 252 4.53 24.55 4.78
C ILE A 252 3.72 25.78 4.38
N VAL A 253 2.42 25.59 4.11
CA VAL A 253 1.50 26.72 3.93
C VAL A 253 1.30 27.30 5.33
N GLN A 254 1.88 28.47 5.60
CA GLN A 254 1.52 29.19 6.81
C GLN A 254 0.12 29.75 6.60
N ALA A 255 -0.82 29.37 7.47
CA ALA A 255 -2.10 30.05 7.56
C ALA A 255 -1.85 31.52 7.89
N ASN A 256 -2.23 32.42 6.98
CA ASN A 256 -2.35 33.85 7.27
C ASN A 256 -3.51 34.11 8.23
#